data_AF-A0A397CJG0-F1
#
_entry.id   AF-A0A397CJG0-F1
#
_cell.length_a   1.000
_cell.length_b   1.000
_cell.length_c   1.000
_cell.angle_alpha   90.00
_cell.angle_beta   90.00
_cell.angle_gamma   90.00
#
_symmetry.space_group_name_H-M   'P 1'
#
loop_
_entity.id
_entity.type
_entity.pdbx_description
1 polymer ?
#
loop_
_entity_poly.entity_id
_entity_poly.type
_entity_poly.pdbx_seq_one_letter_code
_entity_poly.pdbx_strand_id
1 'polypeptide(L)'
;MASTVADSCGVYDMTIRDHHMVTGALGDVEHLRPLLEKLDHKYVLLQANELIWMTDCTPHESLPLLATTFRQYFRLVTSGVSHWYADHSTPNPLGIQPNATVIHGNKLRNVVAQDDRLAPIKVWPLVTADAPATESTQVLE
;
A
#
# COMPACT_ATOMS: atom_id res chain seq x y z
N MET A 1 -12.44 -2.69 3.77
CA MET A 1 -11.11 -2.57 4.43
C MET A 1 -11.23 -1.59 5.59
N ALA A 2 -10.53 -1.83 6.69
CA ALA A 2 -10.54 -0.94 7.87
C ALA A 2 -9.19 -1.01 8.63
N SER A 3 -8.88 0.05 9.37
CA SER A 3 -7.74 0.11 10.30
C SER A 3 -8.12 0.75 11.62
N THR A 4 -7.49 0.34 12.74
CA THR A 4 -7.77 0.90 14.07
C THR A 4 -7.14 2.27 14.32
N VAL A 5 -6.32 2.76 13.39
CA VAL A 5 -5.62 4.05 13.51
C VAL A 5 -6.11 4.98 12.40
N ALA A 6 -6.61 6.15 12.79
CA ALA A 6 -7.06 7.18 11.86
C ALA A 6 -5.89 7.68 11.00
N ASP A 7 -6.19 8.11 9.78
CA ASP A 7 -5.26 8.70 8.82
C ASP A 7 -4.05 7.79 8.49
N SER A 8 -4.17 6.49 8.77
CA SER A 8 -3.13 5.48 8.51
C SER A 8 -3.26 4.81 7.13
N CYS A 9 -4.35 5.10 6.43
CA CYS A 9 -4.64 4.59 5.09
C CYS A 9 -5.09 5.75 4.20
N GLY A 10 -4.49 5.86 3.02
CA GLY A 10 -5.01 6.67 1.92
C GLY A 10 -5.70 5.75 0.90
N VAL A 11 -6.89 6.12 0.43
CA VAL A 11 -7.61 5.40 -0.62
C VAL A 11 -7.99 6.38 -1.72
N TYR A 12 -7.62 6.09 -2.96
CA TYR A 12 -7.97 6.94 -4.08
C TYR A 12 -9.39 6.61 -4.54
N ASP A 13 -10.27 7.62 -4.62
CA ASP A 13 -11.66 7.46 -5.07
C ASP A 13 -11.73 7.30 -6.60
N MET A 14 -11.16 6.20 -7.08
CA MET A 14 -11.11 5.82 -8.48
C MET A 14 -10.78 4.33 -8.63
N THR A 15 -10.89 3.84 -9.87
CA THR A 15 -10.45 2.51 -10.26
C THR A 15 -9.55 2.58 -11.48
N ILE A 16 -8.49 1.78 -11.51
CA ILE A 16 -7.67 1.61 -12.70
C ILE A 16 -8.39 0.62 -13.63
N ARG A 17 -8.90 1.10 -14.77
CA ARG A 17 -9.65 0.25 -15.72
C ARG A 17 -8.77 -0.84 -16.33
N ASP A 18 -7.67 -0.46 -16.96
CA ASP A 18 -6.76 -1.39 -17.63
C ASP A 18 -5.63 -1.83 -16.69
N HIS A 19 -6.00 -2.23 -15.46
CA HIS A 19 -5.04 -2.50 -14.38
C HIS A 19 -3.98 -3.54 -14.77
N HIS A 20 -4.34 -4.57 -15.53
CA HIS A 20 -3.41 -5.59 -16.03
C HIS A 20 -2.24 -5.03 -16.87
N MET A 21 -2.37 -3.83 -17.44
CA MET A 21 -1.30 -3.18 -18.23
C MET A 21 -0.34 -2.35 -17.39
N VAL A 22 -0.75 -1.95 -16.19
CA VAL A 22 -0.03 -0.97 -15.36
C VAL A 22 0.31 -1.50 -13.97
N THR A 23 -0.36 -2.54 -13.49
CA THR A 23 -0.10 -3.11 -12.17
C THR A 23 1.17 -3.96 -12.19
N GLY A 24 2.13 -3.60 -11.35
CA GLY A 24 3.37 -4.32 -11.12
C GLY A 24 3.18 -5.58 -10.27
N ALA A 25 4.30 -6.16 -9.84
CA ALA A 25 4.30 -7.36 -9.02
C ALA A 25 3.46 -7.17 -7.74
N LEU A 26 2.64 -8.16 -7.40
CA LEU A 26 1.83 -8.20 -6.18
C LEU A 26 0.83 -7.03 -6.01
N GLY A 27 0.46 -6.35 -7.09
CA GLY A 27 -0.45 -5.20 -7.02
C GLY A 27 0.25 -3.84 -6.94
N ASP A 28 1.58 -3.79 -7.12
CA ASP A 28 2.34 -2.54 -7.04
C ASP A 28 1.88 -1.51 -8.08
N VAL A 29 1.69 -0.28 -7.62
CA VAL A 29 1.28 0.87 -8.44
C VAL A 29 2.04 2.14 -8.04
N GLU A 30 3.16 2.02 -7.31
CA GLU A 30 3.92 3.19 -6.81
C GLU A 30 4.41 4.09 -7.95
N HIS A 31 4.78 3.52 -9.09
CA HIS A 31 5.18 4.26 -10.28
C HIS A 31 4.07 5.16 -10.87
N LEU A 32 2.80 4.99 -10.45
CA LEU A 32 1.70 5.88 -10.82
C LEU A 32 1.61 7.12 -9.93
N ARG A 33 2.31 7.20 -8.78
CA ARG A 33 2.23 8.34 -7.86
C ARG A 33 2.48 9.70 -8.54
N PRO A 34 3.53 9.89 -9.38
CA PRO A 34 3.73 11.17 -10.05
C PRO A 34 2.58 11.55 -10.99
N LEU A 35 1.92 10.55 -11.58
CA LEU A 35 0.75 10.79 -12.44
C LEU A 35 -0.48 11.18 -11.61
N LEU A 36 -0.73 10.52 -10.49
CA LEU A 36 -1.82 10.85 -9.58
C LEU A 36 -1.68 12.27 -9.02
N GLU A 37 -0.46 12.66 -8.64
CA GLU A 37 -0.13 14.04 -8.22
C GLU A 37 -0.36 15.05 -9.35
N LYS A 38 0.11 14.74 -10.56
CA LYS A 38 -0.09 15.61 -11.74
C LYS A 38 -1.56 15.84 -12.07
N LEU A 39 -2.41 14.84 -11.82
CA LEU A 39 -3.85 14.91 -12.04
C LEU A 39 -4.61 15.53 -10.85
N ASP A 40 -3.91 15.98 -9.80
CA ASP A 40 -4.47 16.46 -8.53
C ASP A 40 -5.46 15.47 -7.89
N HIS A 41 -5.24 14.18 -8.12
CA HIS A 41 -6.02 13.13 -7.48
C HIS A 41 -5.41 12.82 -6.12
N LYS A 42 -6.10 13.28 -5.09
CA LYS A 42 -5.73 13.01 -3.69
C LYS A 42 -6.44 11.76 -3.20
N TYR A 43 -5.78 11.03 -2.30
CA TYR A 43 -6.45 10.00 -1.55
C TYR A 43 -7.41 10.60 -0.51
N VAL A 44 -8.46 9.84 -0.20
CA VAL A 44 -9.31 10.02 0.97
C VAL A 44 -8.62 9.37 2.17
N LEU A 45 -8.49 10.11 3.26
CA LEU A 45 -7.95 9.62 4.52
C LEU A 45 -9.02 8.84 5.28
N LEU A 46 -8.75 7.57 5.57
CA LEU A 46 -9.68 6.75 6.34
C LEU A 46 -9.59 7.06 7.83
N GLN A 47 -10.74 7.19 8.48
CA GLN A 47 -10.82 7.33 9.92
C GLN A 47 -10.67 5.99 10.64
N ALA A 48 -10.35 6.04 11.93
CA ALA A 48 -10.20 4.84 12.75
C ALA A 48 -11.50 4.03 12.75
N ASN A 49 -11.38 2.73 12.46
CA ASN A 49 -12.47 1.76 12.37
C ASN A 49 -13.50 2.05 11.26
N GLU A 50 -13.20 2.96 10.33
CA GLU A 50 -14.03 3.18 9.16
C GLU A 50 -13.91 1.99 8.21
N LEU A 51 -15.06 1.40 7.86
CA LEU A 51 -15.14 0.29 6.92
C LEU A 51 -15.53 0.81 5.54
N ILE A 52 -14.62 0.67 4.59
CA ILE A 52 -14.87 1.01 3.19
C ILE A 52 -15.02 -0.23 2.29
N TRP A 53 -15.76 -0.07 1.21
CA TRP A 53 -15.83 -1.01 0.09
C TRP A 53 -14.99 -0.50 -1.07
N MET A 54 -14.14 -1.37 -1.61
CA MET A 54 -13.28 -1.07 -2.74
C MET A 54 -12.95 -2.36 -3.49
N THR A 55 -12.52 -2.28 -4.74
CA THR A 55 -12.07 -3.45 -5.52
C THR A 55 -10.56 -3.59 -5.44
N ASP A 56 -10.01 -4.69 -5.97
CA ASP A 56 -8.57 -4.86 -6.16
C ASP A 56 -7.97 -3.96 -7.26
N CYS A 57 -8.82 -3.16 -7.92
CA CYS A 57 -8.41 -2.13 -8.89
C CYS A 57 -8.41 -0.71 -8.31
N THR A 58 -8.74 -0.55 -7.02
CA THR A 58 -8.72 0.73 -6.31
C THR A 58 -7.35 0.95 -5.66
N PRO A 59 -6.58 1.98 -6.07
CA PRO A 59 -5.32 2.30 -5.43
C PRO A 59 -5.54 2.68 -3.96
N HIS A 60 -4.72 2.11 -3.09
CA HIS A 60 -4.71 2.42 -1.67
C HIS A 60 -3.31 2.22 -1.10
N GLU A 61 -2.96 2.98 -0.08
CA GLU A 61 -1.64 2.95 0.53
C GLU A 61 -1.72 2.99 2.06
N SER A 62 -0.68 2.44 2.69
CA SER A 62 -0.44 2.63 4.12
C SER A 62 0.38 3.89 4.29
N LEU A 63 -0.12 4.84 5.08
CA LEU A 63 0.55 6.11 5.30
C LEU A 63 1.51 6.03 6.50
N PRO A 64 2.55 6.88 6.54
CA PRO A 64 3.40 7.03 7.73
C PRO A 64 2.58 7.40 8.97
N LEU A 65 2.90 6.77 10.10
CA LEU A 65 2.26 7.09 11.38
C LEU A 65 3.08 8.16 12.12
N LEU A 66 2.38 9.12 12.73
CA LEU A 66 3.01 10.20 13.50
C LEU A 66 3.75 9.72 14.75
N ALA A 67 3.34 8.59 15.31
CA ALA A 67 3.96 8.00 16.48
C ALA A 67 3.88 6.47 16.43
N THR A 68 4.84 5.81 17.09
CA THR A 68 4.82 4.36 17.29
C THR A 68 3.52 3.94 17.97
N THR A 69 2.71 3.17 17.27
CA THR A 69 1.36 2.79 17.70
C THR A 69 1.09 1.34 17.33
N PHE A 70 0.33 0.65 18.17
CA PHE A 70 -0.23 -0.64 17.78
C PHE A 70 -1.39 -0.44 16.81
N ARG A 71 -1.22 -0.91 15.57
CA ARG A 71 -2.21 -0.78 14.50
C ARG A 71 -2.69 -2.16 14.06
N GLN A 72 -4.01 -2.37 14.11
CA GLN A 72 -4.65 -3.53 13.51
C GLN A 72 -5.26 -3.14 12.17
N TYR A 73 -5.29 -4.12 11.27
CA TYR A 73 -5.76 -3.96 9.90
C TYR A 73 -6.66 -5.13 9.53
N PHE A 74 -7.80 -4.82 8.92
CA PHE A 74 -8.82 -5.80 8.57
C PHE A 74 -9.22 -5.65 7.10
N ARG A 75 -9.20 -6.77 6.36
CA ARG A 75 -9.76 -6.88 5.01
C ARG A 75 -10.72 -8.05 4.96
N LEU A 76 -11.97 -7.75 4.64
CA LEU A 76 -12.93 -8.72 4.13
C LEU A 76 -12.88 -8.68 2.60
N VAL A 77 -12.55 -9.79 1.97
CA VAL A 77 -12.52 -9.92 0.50
C VAL A 77 -13.67 -10.85 0.11
N THR A 78 -14.49 -10.41 -0.84
CA THR A 78 -15.62 -11.18 -1.37
C THR A 78 -15.60 -11.10 -2.91
N SER A 79 -16.70 -11.46 -3.58
CA SER A 79 -16.84 -11.33 -5.03
C SER A 79 -16.53 -9.90 -5.53
N GLY A 80 -16.22 -9.77 -6.82
CA GLY A 80 -15.91 -8.46 -7.43
C GLY A 80 -14.42 -8.10 -7.41
N VAL A 81 -13.56 -9.11 -7.31
CA VAL A 81 -12.10 -8.98 -7.49
C VAL A 81 -11.66 -9.66 -8.77
N SER A 82 -10.61 -9.15 -9.39
CA SER A 82 -10.00 -9.72 -10.60
C SER A 82 -9.11 -10.93 -10.31
N HIS A 83 -8.44 -10.95 -9.14
CA HIS A 83 -7.50 -12.00 -8.76
C HIS A 83 -7.80 -12.57 -7.37
N TRP A 84 -7.62 -13.89 -7.22
CA TRP A 84 -7.83 -14.62 -5.98
C TRP A 84 -6.62 -15.48 -5.60
N TYR A 85 -5.92 -15.10 -4.53
CA TYR A 85 -4.78 -15.88 -4.02
C TYR A 85 -5.27 -17.03 -3.14
N ALA A 86 -5.33 -18.24 -3.71
CA ALA A 86 -5.88 -19.42 -3.05
C ALA A 86 -5.13 -19.77 -1.75
N ASP A 87 -3.79 -19.71 -1.76
CA ASP A 87 -2.96 -20.07 -0.61
C ASP A 87 -3.02 -19.04 0.53
N HIS A 88 -3.66 -17.89 0.30
CA HIS A 88 -3.87 -16.82 1.29
C HIS A 88 -5.35 -16.66 1.64
N SER A 89 -6.20 -17.57 1.19
CA SER A 89 -7.65 -17.52 1.36
C SER A 89 -8.15 -18.83 1.95
N THR A 90 -9.20 -18.77 2.76
CA THR A 90 -9.83 -19.99 3.30
C THR A 90 -10.72 -20.63 2.23
N PRO A 91 -10.53 -21.92 1.88
CA PRO A 91 -11.39 -22.60 0.92
C PRO A 91 -12.85 -22.62 1.38
N ASN A 92 -13.78 -22.41 0.45
CA ASN A 92 -15.19 -22.56 0.73
C ASN A 92 -15.52 -24.05 0.96
N PRO A 93 -16.16 -24.44 2.08
CA PRO A 93 -16.47 -25.84 2.37
C PRO A 93 -17.44 -26.49 1.37
N LEU A 94 -18.20 -25.70 0.62
CA LEU A 94 -19.11 -26.16 -0.43
C LEU A 94 -18.42 -26.27 -1.81
N GLY A 95 -17.12 -25.97 -1.90
CA GLY A 95 -16.35 -26.05 -3.14
C GLY A 95 -16.58 -24.92 -4.14
N ILE A 96 -17.40 -23.91 -3.79
CA ILE A 96 -17.67 -22.74 -4.64
C ILE A 96 -16.37 -21.97 -4.89
N GLN A 97 -16.05 -21.78 -6.17
CA GLN A 97 -14.87 -21.05 -6.61
C GLN A 97 -15.20 -19.56 -6.85
N PRO A 98 -14.23 -18.65 -6.64
CA PRO A 98 -14.40 -17.25 -6.97
C PRO A 98 -14.52 -17.06 -8.48
N ASN A 99 -15.31 -16.07 -8.91
CA ASN A 99 -15.30 -15.62 -10.30
C ASN A 99 -14.14 -14.63 -10.53
N ALA A 100 -12.91 -15.13 -10.39
CA ALA A 100 -11.66 -14.38 -10.48
C ALA A 100 -10.53 -15.29 -10.97
N THR A 101 -9.43 -14.71 -11.45
CA THR A 101 -8.22 -15.49 -11.79
C THR A 101 -7.62 -16.06 -10.50
N VAL A 102 -7.64 -17.38 -10.36
CA VAL A 102 -7.09 -18.08 -9.19
C VAL A 102 -5.57 -18.15 -9.32
N ILE A 103 -4.86 -17.59 -8.33
CA ILE A 103 -3.42 -17.61 -8.23
C ILE A 103 -3.01 -18.54 -7.08
N HIS A 104 -2.13 -19.49 -7.38
CA HIS A 104 -1.47 -20.33 -6.40
C HIS A 104 -0.05 -19.82 -6.12
N GLY A 105 0.44 -20.05 -4.90
CA GLY A 105 1.76 -19.63 -4.45
C GLY A 105 1.72 -18.65 -3.28
N ASN A 106 2.81 -18.61 -2.53
CA ASN A 106 2.93 -17.72 -1.39
C ASN A 106 3.40 -16.33 -1.81
N LYS A 107 2.48 -15.36 -1.85
CA LYS A 107 2.74 -13.94 -2.16
C LYS A 107 3.82 -13.28 -1.29
N LEU A 108 4.07 -13.79 -0.08
CA LEU A 108 5.06 -13.26 0.87
C LEU A 108 6.43 -13.93 0.76
N ARG A 109 6.55 -15.06 0.07
CA ARG A 109 7.83 -15.80 -0.07
C ARG A 109 8.63 -15.38 -1.29
N ASN A 110 7.99 -14.75 -2.28
CA ASN A 110 8.65 -14.23 -3.48
C ASN A 110 9.09 -12.77 -3.31
N VAL A 111 9.59 -12.40 -2.12
CA VAL A 111 10.54 -11.28 -2.05
C VAL A 111 11.79 -11.81 -2.75
N VAL A 112 11.79 -11.64 -4.08
CA VAL A 112 12.95 -11.87 -4.93
C VAL A 112 14.13 -11.19 -4.25
N ALA A 113 15.26 -11.90 -4.18
CA ALA A 113 16.54 -11.37 -3.74
C ALA A 113 16.62 -9.90 -4.15
N GLN A 114 16.75 -9.03 -3.15
CA GLN A 114 16.96 -7.60 -3.34
C GLN A 114 18.07 -7.47 -4.39
N ASP A 115 17.74 -6.96 -5.58
CA ASP A 115 18.75 -6.68 -6.59
C ASP A 115 19.62 -5.57 -6.00
N ASP A 116 20.76 -5.94 -5.42
CA ASP A 116 21.72 -5.03 -4.80
C ASP A 116 22.28 -3.97 -5.78
N ARG A 117 21.86 -3.99 -7.06
CA ARG A 117 22.18 -2.97 -8.08
C ARG A 117 21.19 -1.82 -8.14
N LEU A 118 20.00 -1.95 -7.55
CA LEU A 118 19.14 -0.80 -7.33
C LEU A 118 19.66 -0.08 -6.09
N ALA A 119 20.20 1.13 -6.30
CA ALA A 119 20.79 1.96 -5.26
C ALA A 119 19.94 1.90 -3.97
N PRO A 120 20.56 1.76 -2.79
CA PRO A 120 19.83 1.57 -1.55
C PRO A 120 18.78 2.66 -1.45
N ILE A 121 17.53 2.25 -1.18
CA ILE A 121 16.46 3.16 -0.79
C ILE A 121 17.09 4.09 0.25
N LYS A 122 17.27 5.35 -0.12
CA LYS A 122 17.88 6.35 0.74
C LYS A 122 16.88 6.56 1.86
N VAL A 123 17.05 5.82 2.96
CA VAL A 123 16.35 6.05 4.20
C VAL A 123 16.74 7.45 4.62
N TRP A 124 15.84 8.41 4.43
CA TRP A 124 15.99 9.72 5.02
C TRP A 124 16.00 9.50 6.53
N PRO A 125 17.04 9.97 7.25
CA PRO A 125 17.03 9.86 8.70
C PRO A 125 15.75 10.53 9.20
N LEU A 126 15.04 9.81 10.06
CA LEU A 126 13.96 10.38 10.85
C LEU A 126 14.55 11.61 11.53
N VAL A 127 14.12 12.82 11.13
CA VAL A 127 14.42 14.02 11.89
C VAL A 127 13.62 13.88 13.17
N THR A 128 14.23 13.28 14.19
CA THR A 128 13.76 13.40 15.56
C THR A 128 13.93 14.87 15.91
N ALA A 129 12.81 15.59 15.97
CA ALA A 129 12.77 16.94 16.50
C ALA A 129 13.15 16.87 17.98
N ASP A 130 14.46 16.90 18.28
CA ASP A 130 15.04 17.16 19.62
C ASP A 130 16.59 17.23 19.57
N ALA A 131 17.15 17.89 18.55
CA ALA A 131 18.56 18.30 18.56
C ALA A 131 18.67 19.82 18.66
N PRO A 132 19.31 20.40 19.70
CA PRO A 132 19.47 21.84 19.80
C PRO A 132 20.39 22.33 18.67
N ALA A 133 20.00 23.44 18.05
CA ALA A 133 20.75 24.09 16.98
C ALA A 133 22.13 24.51 17.51
N THR A 134 23.19 23.80 17.09
CA THR A 134 24.55 24.34 17.13
C THR A 134 24.81 25.03 15.80
N GLU A 135 24.82 26.35 15.84
CA GLU A 135 25.38 27.20 14.80
C GLU A 135 26.84 26.80 14.54
N SER A 136 27.18 26.51 13.30
CA SER A 136 28.55 26.50 12.83
C SER A 136 28.64 27.24 11.51
N THR A 137 28.84 28.55 11.63
CA THR A 137 29.39 29.45 10.62
C THR A 137 30.76 28.95 10.16
N GLN A 138 30.94 28.65 8.87
CA GLN A 138 32.21 28.81 8.10
C GLN A 138 31.81 29.00 6.62
N VAL A 139 31.75 30.24 6.13
CA VAL A 139 32.80 31.01 5.42
C VAL A 139 33.28 30.34 4.12
N LEU A 140 33.03 31.06 3.03
CA LEU A 140 33.40 30.82 1.63
C LEU A 140 34.92 30.73 1.45
N GLU A 141 35.36 29.80 0.61
CA GLU A 141 36.31 29.98 -0.50
C GLU A 141 36.18 28.83 -1.51
#